data_AF-A0A2E3YBA2-F1
#
_entry.id   AF-A0A2E3YBA2-F1
#
_cell.length_a   1.000
_cell.length_b   1.000
_cell.length_c   1.000
_cell.angle_alpha   90.00
_cell.angle_beta   90.00
_cell.angle_gamma   90.00
#
_symmetry.space_group_name_H-M   'P 1'
#
loop_
_entity.id
_entity.type
_entity.pdbx_description
1 polymer ?
#
loop_
_entity_poly.entity_id
_entity_poly.type
_entity_poly.pdbx_seq_one_letter_code
_entity_poly.pdbx_strand_id
1 'polypeptide(L)'
;MEAELIKMEKLATVGQMVITVNHEINNPLVIISTNAQSLRLLNKNLDEKSKTKLERIEQQVKRISEVTERLRTIDEVASSEYITDGPAMVDIWGKESDTSQDVRPRGDKQ
;
A
#
# COMPACT_ATOMS: atom_id res chain seq x y z
N MET A 1 7.72 -21.20 15.51
CA MET A 1 6.91 -20.07 16.00
C MET A 1 7.73 -18.79 16.15
N GLU A 2 8.73 -18.70 17.04
CA GLU A 2 9.50 -17.44 17.20
C GLU A 2 10.30 -17.02 15.94
N ALA A 3 11.00 -17.96 15.29
CA ALA A 3 11.71 -17.68 14.04
C ALA A 3 10.78 -17.26 12.88
N GLU A 4 9.53 -17.69 12.92
CA GLU A 4 8.51 -17.37 11.93
C GLU A 4 7.93 -15.98 12.17
N LEU A 5 7.67 -15.62 13.43
CA LEU A 5 7.32 -14.25 13.84
C LEU A 5 8.42 -13.25 13.44
N ILE A 6 9.69 -13.56 13.70
CA ILE A 6 10.82 -12.71 13.30
C ILE A 6 10.89 -12.54 11.77
N LYS A 7 10.57 -13.61 11.01
CA LYS A 7 10.52 -13.54 9.55
C LYS A 7 9.36 -12.65 9.07
N MET A 8 8.19 -12.75 9.70
CA MET A 8 7.03 -11.91 9.39
C MET A 8 7.31 -10.43 9.67
N GLU A 9 7.92 -10.12 10.81
CA GLU A 9 8.29 -8.74 11.17
C GLU A 9 9.27 -8.13 10.17
N LYS A 10 10.27 -8.92 9.72
CA LYS A 10 11.21 -8.50 8.67
C LYS A 10 10.52 -8.24 7.34
N LEU A 11 9.61 -9.11 6.91
CA LEU A 11 8.87 -8.93 5.66
C LEU A 11 7.96 -7.69 5.73
N ALA A 12 7.23 -7.50 6.82
CA ALA A 12 6.40 -6.31 7.02
C ALA A 12 7.23 -5.01 6.98
N THR A 13 8.42 -5.04 7.61
CA THR A 13 9.36 -3.91 7.56
C THR A 13 9.83 -3.61 6.14
N VAL A 14 10.18 -4.65 5.37
CA VAL A 14 10.59 -4.51 3.97
C VAL A 14 9.44 -3.98 3.11
N GLY A 15 8.22 -4.50 3.26
CA GLY A 15 7.05 -4.02 2.54
C GLY A 15 6.75 -2.54 2.81
N GLN A 16 6.80 -2.15 4.09
CA GLN A 16 6.64 -0.75 4.48
C GLN A 16 7.71 0.15 3.87
N MET A 17 8.97 -0.31 3.80
CA MET A 17 10.05 0.42 3.13
C MET A 17 9.77 0.58 1.63
N VAL A 18 9.32 -0.48 0.94
CA VAL A 18 8.98 -0.43 -0.49
C VAL A 18 7.86 0.56 -0.76
N ILE A 19 6.82 0.58 0.07
CA ILE A 19 5.72 1.56 -0.02
C ILE A 19 6.26 2.99 0.09
N THR A 20 7.07 3.27 1.11
CA THR A 20 7.64 4.60 1.34
C THR A 20 8.52 5.03 0.17
N VAL A 21 9.42 4.15 -0.29
CA VAL A 21 10.31 4.43 -1.43
C VAL A 21 9.49 4.71 -2.70
N ASN A 22 8.45 3.93 -2.97
CA ASN A 22 7.58 4.16 -4.12
C ASN A 22 6.89 5.52 -4.06
N HIS A 23 6.40 5.94 -2.89
CA HIS A 23 5.84 7.27 -2.71
C HIS A 23 6.87 8.38 -2.93
N GLU A 24 8.06 8.24 -2.37
CA GLU A 24 9.14 9.23 -2.52
C GLU A 24 9.68 9.32 -3.95
N ILE A 25 9.63 8.23 -4.73
CA ILE A 25 9.97 8.25 -6.16
C ILE A 25 8.83 8.85 -6.98
N ASN A 26 7.58 8.48 -6.72
CA ASN A 26 6.44 8.97 -7.50
C ASN A 26 6.24 10.48 -7.32
N ASN A 27 6.58 11.06 -6.17
CA ASN A 27 6.49 12.50 -5.92
C ASN A 27 7.26 13.37 -6.94
N PRO A 28 8.59 13.24 -7.10
CA PRO A 28 9.34 13.99 -8.10
C PRO A 28 8.91 13.65 -9.52
N LEU A 29 8.47 12.41 -9.80
CA LEU A 29 7.94 12.03 -11.12
C LEU A 29 6.69 12.83 -11.49
N VAL A 30 5.75 13.00 -10.57
CA VAL A 30 4.54 13.83 -10.78
C VAL A 30 4.94 15.27 -11.14
N ILE A 31 5.90 15.84 -10.42
CA ILE A 31 6.39 17.20 -10.68
C ILE A 31 7.03 17.30 -12.06
N ILE A 32 7.90 16.34 -12.42
CA ILE A 32 8.57 16.30 -13.74
C ILE A 32 7.54 16.17 -14.87
N SER A 33 6.57 15.27 -14.74
CA SER A 33 5.52 15.06 -15.73
C SER A 33 4.67 16.33 -15.91
N THR A 34 4.24 16.93 -14.80
CA THR A 34 3.42 18.15 -14.80
C THR A 34 4.16 19.30 -15.46
N ASN A 35 5.45 19.50 -15.15
CA ASN A 35 6.26 20.53 -15.78
C ASN A 35 6.44 20.29 -17.28
N ALA A 36 6.71 19.04 -17.69
CA ALA A 36 6.86 18.68 -19.10
C ALA A 36 5.56 18.93 -19.89
N GLN A 37 4.43 18.47 -19.36
CA GLN A 37 3.11 18.69 -19.94
C GLN A 37 2.77 20.18 -20.00
N SER A 38 3.04 20.93 -18.92
CA SER A 38 2.78 22.37 -18.86
C SER A 38 3.58 23.13 -19.92
N LEU A 39 4.87 22.81 -20.08
CA LEU A 39 5.70 23.40 -21.13
C LEU A 39 5.18 23.07 -22.53
N ARG A 40 4.72 21.83 -22.76
CA ARG A 40 4.19 21.39 -24.06
C ARG A 40 2.86 22.05 -24.40
N LEU A 41 1.98 22.22 -23.41
CA LEU A 41 0.62 22.74 -23.60
C LEU A 41 0.55 24.28 -23.59
N LEU A 42 1.35 24.94 -22.75
CA LEU A 42 1.27 26.38 -22.55
C LEU A 42 2.18 27.18 -23.51
N ASN A 43 3.25 26.56 -24.04
CA ASN A 43 4.16 27.23 -24.96
C ASN A 43 3.79 26.96 -26.44
N LYS A 44 3.14 27.93 -27.07
CA LYS A 44 2.69 27.84 -28.48
C LYS A 44 3.82 27.91 -29.51
N ASN A 45 4.99 28.42 -29.12
CA ASN A 45 6.12 28.65 -30.03
C ASN A 45 7.21 27.57 -29.90
N LEU A 46 6.88 26.43 -29.30
CA LEU A 46 7.82 25.33 -29.12
C LEU A 46 8.17 24.70 -30.48
N ASP A 47 9.46 24.54 -30.77
CA ASP A 47 9.89 23.81 -31.97
C ASP A 47 9.58 22.31 -31.86
N GLU A 48 9.49 21.62 -33.00
CA GLU A 48 9.14 20.19 -33.05
C GLU A 48 10.16 19.32 -32.29
N LYS A 49 11.43 19.73 -32.27
CA LYS A 49 12.49 19.02 -31.55
C LYS A 49 12.26 19.06 -30.04
N SER A 50 11.84 20.20 -29.51
CA SER A 50 11.53 20.40 -28.10
C SER A 50 10.23 19.69 -27.72
N LYS A 51 9.20 19.72 -28.58
CA LYS A 51 7.97 18.93 -28.37
C LYS A 51 8.30 17.45 -28.23
N THR A 52 9.08 16.90 -29.16
CA THR A 52 9.52 15.50 -29.13
C THR A 52 10.31 15.16 -27.85
N LYS A 53 11.15 16.08 -27.36
CA LYS A 53 11.87 15.89 -26.10
C LYS A 53 10.94 15.86 -24.89
N LEU A 54 9.96 16.76 -24.82
CA LEU A 54 8.97 16.77 -23.74
C LEU A 54 8.12 15.51 -23.73
N GLU A 55 7.67 15.04 -24.89
CA GLU A 55 6.94 13.78 -25.02
C GLU A 55 7.77 12.58 -24.56
N ARG A 56 9.06 12.56 -24.88
CA ARG A 56 9.98 11.53 -24.38
C ARG A 56 10.11 11.58 -22.86
N ILE A 57 10.17 12.76 -22.26
CA ILE A 57 10.19 12.91 -20.79
C ILE A 57 8.91 12.35 -20.19
N GLU A 58 7.75 12.73 -20.71
CA GLU A 58 6.44 12.21 -20.27
C GLU A 58 6.39 10.67 -20.35
N GLN A 59 6.87 10.09 -21.45
CA GLN A 59 6.94 8.63 -21.64
C GLN A 59 7.88 7.94 -20.64
N GLN A 60 9.06 8.52 -20.38
CA GLN A 60 9.99 7.93 -19.41
C GLN A 60 9.45 8.01 -17.99
N VAL A 61 8.82 9.13 -17.60
CA VAL A 61 8.18 9.25 -16.29
C VAL A 61 7.09 8.18 -16.11
N LYS A 62 6.25 7.98 -17.14
CA LYS A 62 5.23 6.92 -17.12
C LYS A 62 5.87 5.54 -16.95
N ARG A 63 6.92 5.24 -17.72
CA ARG A 63 7.63 3.96 -17.63
C ARG A 63 8.23 3.73 -16.24
N ILE A 64 8.82 4.75 -15.62
CA ILE A 64 9.37 4.62 -14.26
C ILE A 64 8.23 4.35 -13.26
N SER A 65 7.11 5.06 -13.38
CA SER A 65 5.93 4.86 -12.53
C SER A 65 5.37 3.43 -12.65
N GLU A 66 5.35 2.86 -13.86
CA GLU A 66 4.95 1.47 -14.09
C GLU A 66 5.92 0.46 -13.46
N VAL A 67 7.22 0.77 -13.42
CA VAL A 67 8.23 -0.09 -12.79
C VAL A 67 8.11 -0.05 -11.27
N THR A 68 7.93 1.13 -10.67
CA THR A 68 7.77 1.29 -9.22
C THR A 68 6.46 0.66 -8.73
N GLU A 69 5.38 0.77 -9.51
CA GLU A 69 4.11 0.12 -9.16
C GLU A 69 4.23 -1.41 -9.11
N ARG A 70 5.02 -2.03 -10.02
CA ARG A 70 5.27 -3.48 -9.96
C ARG A 70 6.01 -3.92 -8.70
N LEU A 71 6.83 -3.06 -8.11
CA LEU A 71 7.49 -3.36 -6.83
C LEU A 71 6.46 -3.46 -5.69
N ARG A 72 5.37 -2.68 -5.76
CA ARG A 72 4.26 -2.76 -4.81
C ARG A 72 3.52 -4.09 -4.90
N THR A 73 3.24 -4.58 -6.11
CA THR A 73 2.46 -5.81 -6.32
C THR A 73 3.18 -7.07 -5.83
N ILE A 74 4.51 -7.12 -5.91
CA ILE A 74 5.31 -8.25 -5.39
C ILE A 74 5.16 -8.37 -3.86
N ASP A 75 5.02 -7.24 -3.17
CA ASP A 75 4.85 -7.18 -1.71
C ASP A 75 3.44 -7.64 -1.27
N GLU A 76 2.41 -7.22 -1.99
CA GLU A 76 1.02 -7.64 -1.72
C GLU A 76 0.83 -9.16 -1.90
N VAL A 77 1.53 -9.78 -2.86
CA VAL A 77 1.48 -11.24 -3.06
C VAL A 77 2.24 -11.98 -1.96
N ALA A 78 3.44 -11.49 -1.58
CA ALA A 78 4.24 -12.11 -0.51
C ALA A 78 3.59 -11.98 0.88
N SER A 79 2.78 -10.95 1.11
CA SER A 79 1.98 -10.80 2.34
C SER A 79 0.69 -11.62 2.28
N SER A 80 0.00 -11.70 1.14
CA SER A 80 -1.22 -12.48 0.96
C SER A 80 -1.00 -13.99 1.07
N GLU A 81 0.09 -14.53 0.52
CA GLU A 81 0.36 -15.98 0.49
C GLU A 81 0.60 -16.56 1.91
N TYR A 82 1.08 -15.74 2.85
CA TYR A 82 1.25 -16.12 4.26
C TYR A 82 0.00 -15.89 5.11
N ILE A 83 -0.89 -14.97 4.72
CA ILE A 83 -2.19 -14.81 5.38
C ILE A 83 -3.12 -16.00 5.05
N THR A 84 -2.90 -16.70 3.93
CA THR A 84 -3.68 -17.89 3.56
C THR A 84 -3.25 -19.20 4.24
N ASP A 85 -2.04 -19.28 4.81
CA ASP A 85 -1.52 -20.53 5.41
C ASP A 85 -1.03 -20.38 6.87
N GLY A 86 -1.17 -19.18 7.46
CA GLY A 86 -0.94 -18.94 8.88
C GLY A 86 -2.22 -19.14 9.73
N PRO A 87 -2.11 -19.57 11.01
CA PRO A 87 -3.28 -19.75 11.86
C PRO A 87 -4.04 -18.42 11.93
N ALA A 88 -5.35 -18.50 11.68
CA ALA A 88 -6.28 -17.37 11.63
C ALA A 88 -5.89 -16.30 12.66
N MET A 89 -5.62 -15.09 12.17
CA MET A 89 -5.42 -13.90 12.99
C MET A 89 -6.47 -13.89 14.10
N VAL A 90 -6.03 -14.13 15.34
CA VAL A 90 -6.90 -14.06 16.51
C VAL A 90 -7.49 -12.67 16.50
N ASP A 91 -8.81 -12.60 16.34
CA ASP A 91 -9.55 -11.36 16.41
C ASP A 91 -9.55 -10.90 17.88
N ILE A 92 -8.58 -10.07 18.25
CA ILE A 92 -8.47 -9.53 19.62
C ILE A 92 -9.44 -8.34 19.80
N TRP A 93 -10.33 -8.04 18.84
CA TRP A 93 -11.32 -6.99 19.01
C TRP A 93 -12.66 -7.30 18.32
N GLY A 94 -13.50 -8.11 18.98
CA GLY A 94 -14.84 -8.42 18.47
C GLY A 94 -15.84 -9.02 19.46
N LYS A 95 -16.33 -8.20 20.41
CA LYS A 95 -17.66 -8.20 21.05
C LYS A 95 -18.21 -9.45 21.78
N GLU A 96 -18.61 -9.18 23.03
CA GLU A 96 -19.50 -9.96 23.89
C GLU A 96 -20.72 -10.57 23.16
N SER A 97 -21.02 -11.85 23.43
CA SER A 97 -22.39 -12.25 23.77
C SER A 97 -22.47 -13.68 24.35
N ASP A 98 -23.20 -13.74 25.46
CA ASP A 98 -24.01 -14.86 25.95
C ASP A 98 -23.33 -15.96 26.80
N THR A 99 -23.47 -15.80 28.12
CA THR A 99 -23.67 -16.95 29.02
C THR A 99 -25.00 -16.78 29.74
N SER A 100 -26.06 -17.26 29.08
CA SER A 100 -27.26 -17.73 29.74
C SER A 100 -26.95 -18.98 30.57
N GLN A 101 -27.27 -18.93 31.87
CA GLN A 101 -27.97 -19.94 32.70
C GLN A 101 -27.61 -19.73 34.17
N ASP A 102 -28.56 -19.22 34.96
CA ASP A 102 -29.43 -19.99 35.87
C ASP A 102 -28.71 -20.23 37.21
N VAL A 103 -29.21 -19.77 38.37
CA VAL A 103 -30.19 -20.47 39.19
C VAL A 103 -30.66 -19.52 40.32
N ARG A 104 -31.98 -19.34 40.47
CA ARG A 104 -32.66 -18.76 41.68
C ARG A 104 -32.41 -19.67 42.91
N PRO A 105 -32.77 -19.38 44.20
CA PRO A 105 -33.83 -18.47 44.65
C PRO A 105 -33.65 -17.85 46.07
N ARG A 106 -34.71 -17.12 46.49
CA ARG A 106 -35.33 -17.04 47.84
C ARG A 106 -35.17 -15.72 48.61
N GLY A 107 -36.30 -15.30 49.18
CA GLY A 107 -36.36 -14.51 50.41
C GLY A 107 -37.00 -13.13 50.21
N ASP A 108 -38.29 -13.04 49.87
CA ASP A 108 -39.40 -12.85 50.81
C ASP A 108 -39.41 -11.51 51.58
N LYS A 109 -40.53 -10.81 51.39
CA LYS A 109 -41.29 -10.00 52.38
C LYS A 109 -40.66 -8.64 52.74
N GLN A 110 -41.38 -7.53 52.77
CA GLN A 110 -42.83 -7.31 52.87
C GLN A 110 -43.11 -5.85 52.48
#